data_AF-A0A9E5RDA4-F1
#
_entry.id   AF-A0A9E5RDA4-F1
#
_cell.length_a   1.000
_cell.length_b   1.000
_cell.length_c   1.000
_cell.angle_alpha   90.00
_cell.angle_beta   90.00
_cell.angle_gamma   90.00
#
_symmetry.space_group_name_H-M   'P 1'
#
loop_
_entity.id
_entity.type
_entity.pdbx_description
1 polymer ?
#
loop_
_entity_poly.entity_id
_entity_poly.type
_entity_poly.pdbx_seq_one_letter_code
_entity_poly.pdbx_strand_id
1 'polypeptide(L)'
;MATRIWKFLTTDIKDLFSTDTVTSGIDAANAVFGLAEALQDAEIQKIAPQVVRVASLLDVLNSPLARLAESTLPFVSIATGLLKFYLETTKTEPSLAQAVGLVSQAAYLESFRAILAGLRNREELLKKIGQESASEGVQRQIRQLGELEIDDKEARRAIAFFHESKLAKAFNEALTARLSELGIKPEAAAQIAERVARSTDEHMLPALIDAGESVKRLVDWYRLGGREVFEKYFSIDSYLSERIQPRPLERVFNEKFSFRDIYVPLKAQLIQKNGEPDLEQSPVQIEQWARQLLNNGEKGDRVLFIQGGPGRGKSVFCRMFADWVRQHEHPRWTPILIRLRDVRTLEKTLRKPCEKL
;
A
#
# COMPACT_ATOMS: atom_id res chain seq x y z
N MET A 1 1.17 -2.48 15.94
CA MET A 1 0.53 -3.83 15.95
C MET A 1 -0.33 -3.93 14.72
N ALA A 2 -0.38 -5.10 14.09
CA ALA A 2 -1.25 -5.32 12.94
C ALA A 2 -2.66 -5.69 13.43
N THR A 3 -3.68 -5.15 12.77
CA THR A 3 -5.08 -5.35 13.15
C THR A 3 -5.86 -5.90 11.98
N ARG A 4 -6.72 -6.89 12.23
CA ARG A 4 -7.63 -7.45 11.24
C ARG A 4 -8.81 -6.52 11.03
N ILE A 5 -9.15 -6.27 9.76
CA ILE A 5 -10.07 -5.19 9.39
C ILE A 5 -11.47 -5.36 9.99
N TRP A 6 -12.02 -6.58 10.05
CA TRP A 6 -13.38 -6.79 10.55
C TRP A 6 -13.44 -7.39 11.96
N LYS A 7 -12.35 -8.02 12.39
CA LYS A 7 -12.33 -8.80 13.64
C LYS A 7 -12.59 -7.96 14.89
N PHE A 8 -12.25 -6.67 14.86
CA PHE A 8 -12.51 -5.77 15.99
C PHE A 8 -14.00 -5.54 16.21
N LEU A 9 -14.81 -5.51 15.13
CA LEU A 9 -16.26 -5.39 15.22
C LEU A 9 -16.92 -6.69 15.70
N THR A 10 -16.28 -7.84 15.51
CA THR A 10 -16.90 -9.13 15.88
C THR A 10 -16.38 -9.70 17.19
N THR A 11 -15.14 -9.44 17.57
CA THR A 11 -14.55 -9.97 18.81
C THR A 11 -15.05 -9.17 20.01
N ASP A 12 -14.86 -7.84 19.98
CA ASP A 12 -15.20 -6.98 21.12
C ASP A 12 -16.72 -6.90 21.35
N ILE A 13 -17.53 -7.13 20.30
CA ILE A 13 -19.00 -7.07 20.35
C ILE A 13 -19.60 -8.42 20.76
N LYS A 14 -19.01 -9.56 20.36
CA LYS A 14 -19.45 -10.89 20.82
C LYS A 14 -19.35 -11.02 22.33
N ASP A 15 -18.27 -10.47 22.90
CA ASP A 15 -18.05 -10.47 24.35
C ASP A 15 -19.09 -9.61 25.09
N LEU A 16 -19.70 -8.61 24.42
CA LEU A 16 -20.64 -7.67 25.03
C LEU A 16 -22.12 -8.04 24.87
N PHE A 17 -22.49 -8.79 23.83
CA PHE A 17 -23.90 -9.04 23.49
C PHE A 17 -24.36 -10.50 23.58
N SER A 18 -23.50 -11.43 24.01
CA SER A 18 -23.84 -12.87 24.17
C SER A 18 -24.64 -13.43 22.99
N THR A 19 -24.22 -13.11 21.76
CA THR A 19 -24.92 -13.55 20.56
C THR A 19 -24.50 -14.97 20.19
N ASP A 20 -25.43 -15.93 20.26
CA ASP A 20 -25.22 -17.26 19.70
C ASP A 20 -24.89 -17.16 18.20
N THR A 21 -23.90 -17.93 17.76
CA THR A 21 -23.52 -18.04 16.35
C THR A 21 -24.67 -18.63 15.55
N VAL A 22 -25.55 -17.77 15.02
CA VAL A 22 -26.52 -18.15 14.01
C VAL A 22 -25.78 -18.42 12.71
N THR A 23 -25.30 -19.65 12.55
CA THR A 23 -24.96 -20.23 11.25
C THR A 23 -26.26 -20.59 10.55
N SER A 24 -26.86 -19.66 9.80
CA SER A 24 -27.95 -20.04 8.91
C SER A 24 -28.00 -19.15 7.67
N GLY A 25 -27.59 -19.73 6.53
CA GLY A 25 -28.31 -19.72 5.26
C GLY A 25 -28.69 -18.40 4.58
N ILE A 26 -28.30 -17.23 5.09
CA ILE A 26 -28.59 -15.94 4.46
C ILE A 26 -27.37 -15.51 3.64
N ASP A 27 -27.62 -15.11 2.38
CA ASP A 27 -26.63 -14.54 1.47
C ASP A 27 -25.87 -13.41 2.17
N ALA A 28 -24.54 -13.49 2.24
CA ALA A 28 -23.70 -12.54 2.98
C ALA A 28 -23.91 -11.10 2.51
N ALA A 29 -24.29 -10.91 1.24
CA ALA A 29 -24.68 -9.62 0.71
C ALA A 29 -25.98 -9.08 1.36
N ASN A 30 -27.00 -9.92 1.55
CA ASN A 30 -28.26 -9.52 2.21
C ASN A 30 -28.05 -9.11 3.67
N ALA A 31 -27.05 -9.68 4.34
CA ALA A 31 -26.66 -9.23 5.69
C ALA A 31 -26.10 -7.80 5.70
N VAL A 32 -25.34 -7.40 4.66
CA VAL A 32 -24.87 -6.01 4.51
C VAL A 32 -26.04 -5.06 4.26
N PHE A 33 -27.04 -5.46 3.45
CA PHE A 33 -28.27 -4.67 3.26
C PHE A 33 -29.06 -4.51 4.58
N GLY A 34 -29.27 -5.59 5.33
CA GLY A 34 -29.94 -5.54 6.63
C GLY A 34 -29.18 -4.75 7.70
N LEU A 35 -27.85 -4.72 7.63
CA LEU A 35 -27.02 -3.87 8.46
C LEU A 35 -27.26 -2.38 8.16
N ALA A 36 -27.42 -2.02 6.89
CA ALA A 36 -27.72 -0.65 6.48
C ALA A 36 -29.08 -0.17 7.02
N GLU A 37 -30.10 -1.01 6.92
CA GLU A 37 -31.44 -0.73 7.46
C GLU A 37 -31.39 -0.57 8.99
N ALA A 38 -30.72 -1.47 9.70
CA ALA A 38 -30.58 -1.38 11.16
C ALA A 38 -29.86 -0.10 11.62
N LEU A 39 -28.91 0.40 10.84
CA LEU A 39 -28.20 1.66 11.12
C LEU A 39 -29.07 2.89 10.84
N GLN A 40 -30.01 2.82 9.89
CA GLN A 40 -30.97 3.91 9.64
C GLN A 40 -31.99 4.04 10.77
N ASP A 41 -32.44 2.92 11.32
CA ASP A 41 -33.36 2.88 12.47
C ASP A 41 -32.69 3.36 13.78
N ALA A 42 -31.36 3.49 13.80
CA ALA A 42 -30.54 3.85 14.97
C ALA A 42 -30.74 2.97 16.22
N GLU A 43 -31.34 1.79 16.08
CA GLU A 43 -31.55 0.86 17.17
C GLU A 43 -30.34 -0.06 17.33
N ILE A 44 -29.45 0.33 18.25
CA ILE A 44 -28.21 -0.38 18.64
C ILE A 44 -28.42 -1.90 18.84
N GLN A 45 -29.57 -2.30 19.38
CA GLN A 45 -29.91 -3.72 19.63
C GLN A 45 -30.14 -4.53 18.35
N LYS A 46 -30.54 -3.90 17.23
CA LYS A 46 -30.70 -4.54 15.91
C LYS A 46 -29.38 -4.64 15.14
N ILE A 47 -28.38 -3.82 15.49
CA ILE A 47 -27.09 -3.77 14.79
C ILE A 47 -26.21 -4.96 15.16
N ALA A 48 -26.09 -5.29 16.46
CA ALA A 48 -25.16 -6.33 16.93
C ALA A 48 -25.36 -7.71 16.25
N PRO A 49 -26.60 -8.23 16.07
CA PRO A 49 -26.81 -9.49 15.37
C PRO A 49 -26.40 -9.46 13.89
N GLN A 50 -26.47 -8.30 13.23
CA GLN A 50 -26.09 -8.15 11.82
C GLN A 50 -24.57 -8.07 11.65
N VAL A 51 -23.88 -7.36 12.55
CA VAL A 51 -22.41 -7.25 12.53
C VAL A 51 -21.73 -8.61 12.63
N VAL A 52 -22.28 -9.53 13.44
CA VAL A 52 -21.74 -10.89 13.60
C VAL A 52 -21.96 -11.76 12.36
N ARG A 53 -22.93 -11.42 11.50
CA ARG A 53 -23.27 -12.17 10.28
C ARG A 53 -22.47 -11.74 9.05
N VAL A 54 -21.89 -10.55 9.09
CA VAL A 54 -21.09 -9.98 8.01
C VAL A 54 -19.61 -10.23 8.31
N ALA A 55 -18.81 -10.57 7.29
CA ALA A 55 -17.35 -10.68 7.41
C ALA A 55 -16.64 -9.43 6.87
N SER A 56 -17.29 -8.69 5.98
CA SER A 56 -16.77 -7.45 5.37
C SER A 56 -17.92 -6.67 4.71
N LEU A 57 -17.84 -5.34 4.60
CA LEU A 57 -18.77 -4.58 3.73
C LEU A 57 -18.66 -5.04 2.27
N LEU A 58 -17.47 -5.52 1.87
CA LEU A 58 -17.24 -6.07 0.54
C LEU A 58 -18.02 -7.37 0.28
N ASP A 59 -18.65 -7.98 1.28
CA ASP A 59 -19.54 -9.12 1.09
C ASP A 59 -20.71 -8.81 0.15
N VAL A 60 -21.06 -7.53 -0.04
CA VAL A 60 -22.05 -7.10 -1.03
C VAL A 60 -21.67 -7.52 -2.47
N LEU A 61 -20.38 -7.67 -2.77
CA LEU A 61 -19.88 -8.13 -4.08
C LEU A 61 -20.26 -9.59 -4.39
N ASN A 62 -20.70 -10.35 -3.38
CA ASN A 62 -21.21 -11.70 -3.56
C ASN A 62 -22.59 -11.72 -4.21
N SER A 63 -23.35 -10.63 -4.14
CA SER A 63 -24.65 -10.51 -4.83
C SER A 63 -24.49 -10.27 -6.33
N PRO A 64 -25.59 -10.36 -7.11
CA PRO A 64 -25.60 -9.84 -8.47
C PRO A 64 -25.22 -8.36 -8.47
N LEU A 65 -24.12 -8.00 -9.16
CA LEU A 65 -23.50 -6.67 -9.05
C LEU A 65 -24.40 -5.56 -9.60
N ALA A 66 -25.40 -5.87 -10.42
CA ALA A 66 -26.40 -4.90 -10.83
C ALA A 66 -27.20 -4.34 -9.64
N ARG A 67 -27.46 -5.16 -8.60
CA ARG A 67 -28.10 -4.67 -7.37
C ARG A 67 -27.26 -3.62 -6.68
N LEU A 68 -25.95 -3.80 -6.65
CA LEU A 68 -25.02 -2.81 -6.09
C LEU A 68 -25.03 -1.52 -6.91
N ALA A 69 -25.01 -1.64 -8.24
CA ALA A 69 -25.04 -0.50 -9.15
C ALA A 69 -26.33 0.32 -9.07
N GLU A 70 -27.44 -0.32 -8.73
CA GLU A 70 -28.76 0.30 -8.56
C GLU A 70 -29.04 0.68 -7.10
N SER A 71 -28.23 0.21 -6.15
CA SER A 71 -28.43 0.48 -4.73
C SER A 71 -28.20 1.95 -4.40
N THR A 72 -29.11 2.51 -3.61
CA THR A 72 -28.96 3.80 -2.93
C THR A 72 -28.30 3.66 -1.56
N LEU A 73 -27.68 2.50 -1.29
CA LEU A 73 -26.99 2.23 -0.04
C LEU A 73 -25.93 3.31 0.23
N PRO A 74 -25.93 3.93 1.42
CA PRO A 74 -24.92 4.90 1.80
C PRO A 74 -23.75 4.17 2.48
N PHE A 75 -22.84 3.57 1.70
CA PHE A 75 -21.76 2.72 2.26
C PHE A 75 -20.88 3.47 3.26
N VAL A 76 -20.61 4.75 2.97
CA VAL A 76 -19.93 5.64 3.91
C VAL A 76 -20.68 5.71 5.23
N SER A 77 -21.98 6.00 5.20
CA SER A 77 -22.81 6.06 6.42
C SER A 77 -22.87 4.73 7.18
N ILE A 78 -22.80 3.59 6.48
CA ILE A 78 -22.69 2.28 7.13
C ILE A 78 -21.36 2.20 7.91
N ALA A 79 -20.24 2.51 7.27
CA ALA A 79 -18.93 2.51 7.92
C ALA A 79 -18.87 3.49 9.10
N THR A 80 -19.39 4.71 8.94
CA THR A 80 -19.39 5.71 10.03
C THR A 80 -20.29 5.28 11.19
N GLY A 81 -21.47 4.73 10.88
CA GLY A 81 -22.39 4.19 11.87
C GLY A 81 -21.79 3.03 12.66
N LEU A 82 -21.04 2.14 12.01
CA LEU A 82 -20.31 1.06 12.67
C LEU A 82 -19.18 1.57 13.59
N LEU A 83 -18.44 2.61 13.19
CA LEU A 83 -17.41 3.20 14.06
C LEU A 83 -18.03 3.90 15.28
N LYS A 84 -19.16 4.60 15.09
CA LYS A 84 -19.94 5.18 16.19
C LYS A 84 -20.45 4.10 17.13
N PHE A 85 -21.08 3.06 16.59
CA PHE A 85 -21.54 1.91 17.36
C PHE A 85 -20.40 1.26 18.17
N TYR A 86 -19.22 1.06 17.56
CA TYR A 86 -18.06 0.54 18.26
C TYR A 86 -17.62 1.45 19.42
N LEU A 87 -17.49 2.76 19.17
CA LEU A 87 -17.10 3.74 20.19
C LEU A 87 -18.13 3.80 21.33
N GLU A 88 -19.41 3.80 21.01
CA GLU A 88 -20.49 3.85 21.99
C GLU A 88 -20.55 2.59 22.85
N THR A 89 -20.25 1.44 22.26
CA THR A 89 -20.32 0.14 22.95
C THR A 89 -19.07 -0.13 23.78
N THR A 90 -17.87 0.08 23.22
CA THR A 90 -16.60 -0.24 23.91
C THR A 90 -16.03 0.92 24.72
N LYS A 91 -16.58 2.13 24.57
CA LYS A 91 -16.05 3.39 25.12
C LYS A 91 -14.59 3.67 24.73
N THR A 92 -14.11 3.04 23.66
CA THR A 92 -12.73 3.14 23.17
C THR A 92 -12.74 3.62 21.72
N GLU A 93 -11.88 4.60 21.42
CA GLU A 93 -11.71 5.10 20.05
C GLU A 93 -11.09 4.01 19.17
N PRO A 94 -11.65 3.72 17.97
CA PRO A 94 -11.02 2.83 17.01
C PRO A 94 -9.59 3.28 16.69
N SER A 95 -8.67 2.33 16.60
CA SER A 95 -7.33 2.58 16.08
C SER A 95 -7.38 3.04 14.62
N LEU A 96 -6.29 3.67 14.18
CA LEU A 96 -6.11 4.12 12.80
C LEU A 96 -6.32 2.98 11.81
N ALA A 97 -5.69 1.83 12.06
CA ALA A 97 -5.86 0.62 11.25
C ALA A 97 -7.34 0.17 11.18
N GLN A 98 -8.06 0.13 12.30
CA GLN A 98 -9.47 -0.28 12.31
C GLN A 98 -10.36 0.67 11.51
N ALA A 99 -10.21 1.99 11.74
CA ALA A 99 -10.98 3.01 11.05
C ALA A 99 -10.72 2.99 9.54
N VAL A 100 -9.45 2.99 9.11
CA VAL A 100 -9.08 2.95 7.69
C VAL A 100 -9.52 1.65 7.04
N GLY A 101 -9.36 0.53 7.73
CA GLY A 101 -9.81 -0.77 7.23
C GLY A 101 -11.28 -0.74 6.84
N LEU A 102 -12.14 -0.16 7.68
CA LEU A 102 -13.57 -0.10 7.42
C LEU A 102 -13.94 0.98 6.38
N VAL A 103 -13.40 2.19 6.53
CA VAL A 103 -13.69 3.31 5.63
C VAL A 103 -13.22 3.03 4.20
N SER A 104 -12.09 2.35 4.05
CA SER A 104 -11.57 1.97 2.73
C SER A 104 -12.48 1.00 1.98
N GLN A 105 -13.13 0.06 2.67
CA GLN A 105 -14.12 -0.80 2.03
C GLN A 105 -15.32 0.00 1.52
N ALA A 106 -15.84 0.92 2.34
CA ALA A 106 -16.95 1.78 1.95
C ALA A 106 -16.59 2.68 0.75
N ALA A 107 -15.43 3.34 0.82
CA ALA A 107 -14.93 4.20 -0.25
C ALA A 107 -14.69 3.42 -1.56
N TYR A 108 -14.21 2.17 -1.46
CA TYR A 108 -14.01 1.31 -2.63
C TYR A 108 -15.34 0.92 -3.30
N LEU A 109 -16.38 0.63 -2.51
CA LEU A 109 -17.72 0.33 -3.04
C LEU A 109 -18.37 1.55 -3.68
N GLU A 110 -18.19 2.73 -3.08
CA GLU A 110 -18.63 4.00 -3.68
C GLU A 110 -17.94 4.26 -5.01
N SER A 111 -16.63 4.10 -5.05
CA SER A 111 -15.86 4.23 -6.29
C SER A 111 -16.31 3.23 -7.35
N PHE A 112 -16.56 1.98 -6.97
CA PHE A 112 -17.05 0.98 -7.91
C PHE A 112 -18.42 1.36 -8.48
N ARG A 113 -19.34 1.81 -7.63
CA ARG A 113 -20.66 2.30 -8.06
C ARG A 113 -20.53 3.49 -9.01
N ALA A 114 -19.68 4.46 -8.69
CA ALA A 114 -19.43 5.63 -9.53
C ALA A 114 -18.83 5.24 -10.91
N ILE A 115 -17.87 4.31 -10.93
CA ILE A 115 -17.30 3.78 -12.16
C ILE A 115 -18.37 3.09 -13.00
N LEU A 116 -19.21 2.23 -12.42
CA LEU A 116 -20.29 1.57 -13.14
C LEU A 116 -21.32 2.57 -13.72
N ALA A 117 -21.65 3.62 -12.97
CA ALA A 117 -22.56 4.67 -13.42
C ALA A 117 -22.02 5.45 -14.64
N GLY A 118 -20.69 5.62 -14.74
CA GLY A 118 -20.03 6.37 -15.81
C GLY A 118 -19.70 5.58 -17.08
N LEU A 119 -20.03 4.28 -17.16
CA LEU A 119 -19.70 3.45 -18.33
C LEU A 119 -20.66 3.70 -19.50
N ARG A 120 -20.11 3.86 -20.71
CA ARG A 120 -20.88 4.08 -21.95
C ARG A 120 -21.79 2.90 -22.30
N ASN A 121 -21.38 1.69 -21.98
CA ASN A 121 -22.11 0.43 -22.24
C ASN A 121 -22.76 -0.14 -20.97
N ARG A 122 -23.20 0.74 -20.06
CA ARG A 122 -23.74 0.37 -18.74
C ARG A 122 -24.85 -0.67 -18.82
N GLU A 123 -25.86 -0.51 -19.68
CA GLU A 123 -27.00 -1.44 -19.74
C GLU A 123 -26.58 -2.86 -20.14
N GLU A 124 -25.70 -2.99 -21.12
CA GLU A 124 -25.17 -4.28 -21.57
C GLU A 124 -24.33 -4.94 -20.48
N LEU A 125 -23.49 -4.14 -19.80
CA LEU A 125 -22.69 -4.63 -18.67
C LEU A 125 -23.57 -5.05 -17.50
N LEU A 126 -24.58 -4.26 -17.12
CA LEU A 126 -25.51 -4.57 -16.04
C LEU A 126 -26.27 -5.86 -16.30
N LYS A 127 -26.73 -6.10 -17.54
CA LYS A 127 -27.32 -7.39 -17.91
C LYS A 127 -26.37 -8.55 -17.68
N LYS A 128 -25.09 -8.36 -17.98
CA LYS A 128 -24.05 -9.38 -17.83
C LYS A 128 -23.67 -9.64 -16.38
N ILE A 129 -23.56 -8.60 -15.55
CA ILE A 129 -23.15 -8.70 -14.15
C ILE A 129 -24.32 -8.85 -13.16
N GLY A 130 -25.56 -8.80 -13.65
CA GLY A 130 -26.78 -8.66 -12.84
C GLY A 130 -27.57 -9.93 -12.56
N GLN A 131 -27.12 -11.09 -13.04
CA GLN A 131 -27.91 -12.32 -12.96
C GLN A 131 -27.43 -13.29 -11.87
N GLU A 132 -26.12 -13.42 -11.70
CA GLU A 132 -25.54 -14.49 -10.89
C GLU A 132 -24.88 -13.94 -9.62
N SER A 133 -25.00 -14.68 -8.51
CA SER A 133 -24.19 -14.47 -7.31
C SER A 133 -22.75 -14.99 -7.52
N ALA A 134 -21.83 -14.67 -6.62
CA ALA A 134 -20.46 -15.17 -6.66
C ALA A 134 -20.41 -16.69 -6.49
N SER A 135 -19.48 -17.38 -7.15
CA SER A 135 -19.22 -18.79 -6.84
C SER A 135 -18.68 -18.95 -5.42
N GLU A 136 -18.71 -20.17 -4.88
CA GLU A 136 -18.11 -20.45 -3.58
C GLU A 136 -16.64 -20.04 -3.47
N GLY A 137 -15.87 -20.15 -4.56
CA GLY A 137 -14.46 -19.78 -4.60
C GLY A 137 -14.26 -18.28 -4.39
N VAL A 138 -14.99 -17.48 -5.17
CA VAL A 138 -14.95 -16.01 -5.06
C VAL A 138 -15.55 -15.52 -3.75
N GLN A 139 -16.62 -16.15 -3.26
CA GLN A 139 -17.18 -15.84 -1.94
C GLN A 139 -16.15 -16.04 -0.82
N ARG A 140 -15.38 -17.13 -0.84
CA ARG A 140 -14.31 -17.37 0.15
C ARG A 140 -13.22 -16.31 0.04
N GLN A 141 -12.82 -15.93 -1.17
CA GLN A 141 -11.83 -14.89 -1.40
C GLN A 141 -12.30 -13.53 -0.86
N ILE A 142 -13.56 -13.14 -1.09
CA ILE A 142 -14.13 -11.89 -0.59
C ILE A 142 -14.21 -11.90 0.94
N ARG A 143 -14.65 -13.00 1.56
CA ARG A 143 -14.70 -13.11 3.03
C ARG A 143 -13.32 -12.98 3.68
N GLN A 144 -12.27 -13.50 3.04
CA GLN A 144 -10.89 -13.38 3.54
C GLN A 144 -10.40 -11.93 3.62
N LEU A 145 -11.02 -10.99 2.90
CA LEU A 145 -10.68 -9.56 3.00
C LEU A 145 -10.97 -8.98 4.39
N GLY A 146 -11.95 -9.53 5.13
CA GLY A 146 -12.23 -9.13 6.51
C GLY A 146 -11.13 -9.51 7.50
N GLU A 147 -10.36 -10.54 7.17
CA GLU A 147 -9.24 -11.06 7.97
C GLU A 147 -7.90 -10.42 7.62
N LEU A 148 -7.85 -9.54 6.60
CA LEU A 148 -6.62 -8.89 6.19
C LEU A 148 -6.06 -8.04 7.33
N GLU A 149 -4.77 -8.19 7.60
CA GLU A 149 -4.07 -7.47 8.65
C GLU A 149 -3.40 -6.21 8.09
N ILE A 150 -3.74 -5.07 8.68
CA ILE A 150 -3.08 -3.80 8.37
C ILE A 150 -2.55 -3.16 9.65
N ASP A 151 -1.38 -2.54 9.55
CA ASP A 151 -0.79 -1.73 10.60
C ASP A 151 -1.00 -0.24 10.31
N ASP A 152 -0.61 0.62 11.25
CA ASP A 152 -0.77 2.07 11.10
C ASP A 152 0.01 2.63 9.90
N LYS A 153 1.11 1.99 9.49
CA LYS A 153 1.89 2.43 8.31
C LYS A 153 1.09 2.17 7.04
N GLU A 154 0.52 0.99 6.92
CA GLU A 154 -0.35 0.62 5.81
C GLU A 154 -1.63 1.47 5.79
N ALA A 155 -2.22 1.74 6.96
CA ALA A 155 -3.39 2.59 7.08
C ALA A 155 -3.12 4.02 6.58
N ARG A 156 -1.98 4.61 6.95
CA ARG A 156 -1.56 5.92 6.42
C ARG A 156 -1.29 5.89 4.92
N ARG A 157 -0.70 4.80 4.41
CA ARG A 157 -0.53 4.58 2.96
C ARG A 157 -1.88 4.58 2.25
N ALA A 158 -2.84 3.83 2.76
CA ALA A 158 -4.17 3.74 2.17
C ALA A 158 -4.95 5.07 2.21
N ILE A 159 -4.70 5.93 3.20
CA ILE A 159 -5.27 7.29 3.22
C ILE A 159 -4.65 8.19 2.14
N ALA A 160 -3.33 8.10 1.94
CA ALA A 160 -2.61 8.98 1.01
C ALA A 160 -2.70 8.52 -0.45
N PHE A 161 -2.54 7.22 -0.68
CA PHE A 161 -2.48 6.53 -1.96
C PHE A 161 -3.12 5.15 -1.84
N PHE A 162 -4.45 5.09 -1.77
CA PHE A 162 -5.19 3.85 -1.65
C PHE A 162 -4.78 2.87 -2.74
N HIS A 163 -4.70 3.31 -4.00
CA HIS A 163 -4.37 2.44 -5.14
C HIS A 163 -3.01 1.73 -5.05
N GLU A 164 -2.07 2.23 -4.26
CA GLU A 164 -0.78 1.57 -4.04
C GLU A 164 -0.74 0.69 -2.77
N SER A 165 -1.81 0.69 -1.99
CA SER A 165 -1.89 -0.02 -0.71
C SER A 165 -2.07 -1.53 -0.87
N LYS A 166 -1.74 -2.28 0.18
CA LYS A 166 -2.07 -3.70 0.33
C LYS A 166 -3.58 -3.93 0.26
N LEU A 167 -4.37 -2.97 0.76
CA LEU A 167 -5.83 -3.00 0.68
C LEU A 167 -6.30 -2.98 -0.77
N ALA A 168 -5.82 -2.02 -1.57
CA ALA A 168 -6.17 -1.95 -2.99
C ALA A 168 -5.77 -3.22 -3.73
N LYS A 169 -4.57 -3.77 -3.46
CA LYS A 169 -4.16 -5.03 -4.08
C LYS A 169 -5.15 -6.15 -3.77
N ALA A 170 -5.49 -6.37 -2.50
CA ALA A 170 -6.41 -7.42 -2.08
C ALA A 170 -7.84 -7.21 -2.64
N PHE A 171 -8.33 -5.97 -2.61
CA PHE A 171 -9.67 -5.63 -3.10
C PHE A 171 -9.74 -5.79 -4.62
N ASN A 172 -8.70 -5.37 -5.34
CA ASN A 172 -8.62 -5.51 -6.79
C ASN A 172 -8.55 -6.97 -7.22
N GLU A 173 -7.81 -7.82 -6.49
CA GLU A 173 -7.75 -9.26 -6.75
C GLU A 173 -9.15 -9.89 -6.63
N ALA A 174 -9.91 -9.55 -5.57
CA ALA A 174 -11.26 -10.06 -5.38
C ALA A 174 -12.25 -9.52 -6.43
N LEU A 175 -12.22 -8.22 -6.73
CA LEU A 175 -13.10 -7.63 -7.72
C LEU A 175 -12.79 -8.16 -9.14
N THR A 176 -11.51 -8.34 -9.46
CA THR A 176 -11.08 -8.91 -10.75
C THR A 176 -11.57 -10.33 -10.90
N ALA A 177 -11.42 -11.18 -9.87
CA ALA A 177 -11.94 -12.53 -9.87
C ALA A 177 -13.46 -12.54 -10.08
N ARG A 178 -14.18 -11.67 -9.37
CA ARG A 178 -15.63 -11.56 -9.47
C ARG A 178 -16.11 -11.12 -10.87
N LEU A 179 -15.49 -10.09 -11.43
CA LEU A 179 -15.83 -9.61 -12.77
C LEU A 179 -15.48 -10.65 -13.84
N SER A 180 -14.38 -11.38 -13.66
CA SER A 180 -13.97 -12.45 -14.59
C SER A 180 -14.96 -13.62 -14.60
N GLU A 181 -15.49 -13.97 -13.43
CA GLU A 181 -16.56 -14.97 -13.28
C GLU A 181 -17.80 -14.63 -14.10
N LEU A 182 -18.14 -13.34 -14.16
CA LEU A 182 -19.27 -12.81 -14.93
C LEU A 182 -18.95 -12.65 -16.43
N GLY A 183 -17.87 -13.29 -16.89
CA GLY A 183 -17.46 -13.35 -18.30
C GLY A 183 -16.78 -12.09 -18.83
N ILE A 184 -16.36 -11.16 -17.96
CA ILE A 184 -15.50 -10.03 -18.36
C ILE A 184 -14.09 -10.57 -18.56
N LYS A 185 -13.40 -10.14 -19.63
CA LYS A 185 -12.02 -10.60 -19.87
C LYS A 185 -11.12 -10.21 -18.69
N PRO A 186 -10.22 -11.08 -18.21
CA PRO A 186 -9.39 -10.80 -17.03
C PRO A 186 -8.63 -9.47 -17.10
N GLU A 187 -8.12 -9.10 -18.27
CA GLU A 187 -7.40 -7.83 -18.47
C GLU A 187 -8.34 -6.63 -18.32
N ALA A 188 -9.57 -6.72 -18.84
CA ALA A 188 -10.57 -5.68 -18.70
C ALA A 188 -11.10 -5.59 -17.26
N ALA A 189 -11.29 -6.73 -16.60
CA ALA A 189 -11.66 -6.79 -15.19
C ALA A 189 -10.60 -6.13 -14.29
N ALA A 190 -9.31 -6.42 -14.54
CA ALA A 190 -8.20 -5.79 -13.84
C ALA A 190 -8.14 -4.28 -14.09
N GLN A 191 -8.40 -3.82 -15.32
CA GLN A 191 -8.46 -2.38 -15.61
C GLN A 191 -9.62 -1.68 -14.90
N ILE A 192 -10.79 -2.33 -14.77
CA ILE A 192 -11.90 -1.80 -13.98
C ILE A 192 -11.48 -1.71 -12.51
N ALA A 193 -10.95 -2.78 -11.94
CA ALA A 193 -10.51 -2.79 -10.54
C ALA A 193 -9.43 -1.74 -10.24
N GLU A 194 -8.45 -1.56 -11.12
CA GLU A 194 -7.43 -0.51 -11.00
C GLU A 194 -8.05 0.90 -11.04
N ARG A 195 -9.03 1.13 -11.91
CA ARG A 195 -9.75 2.41 -11.97
C ARG A 195 -10.54 2.67 -10.69
N VAL A 196 -11.18 1.64 -10.13
CA VAL A 196 -11.85 1.72 -8.83
C VAL A 196 -10.85 2.08 -7.73
N ALA A 197 -9.72 1.39 -7.65
CA ALA A 197 -8.71 1.68 -6.64
C ALA A 197 -8.20 3.13 -6.73
N ARG A 198 -7.96 3.66 -7.93
CA ARG A 198 -7.54 5.06 -8.12
C ARG A 198 -8.63 6.07 -7.77
N SER A 199 -9.88 5.79 -8.15
CA SER A 199 -11.00 6.66 -7.81
C SER A 199 -11.37 6.58 -6.32
N THR A 200 -11.00 5.50 -5.63
CA THR A 200 -11.19 5.37 -4.17
C THR A 200 -10.46 6.47 -3.40
N ASP A 201 -9.31 6.96 -3.90
CA ASP A 201 -8.58 8.09 -3.30
C ASP A 201 -9.49 9.32 -3.11
N GLU A 202 -10.40 9.56 -4.06
CA GLU A 202 -11.33 10.70 -4.05
C GLU A 202 -12.46 10.52 -3.01
N HIS A 203 -12.80 9.27 -2.67
CA HIS A 203 -13.86 8.93 -1.72
C HIS A 203 -13.36 8.76 -0.28
N MET A 204 -12.06 8.52 -0.09
CA MET A 204 -11.46 8.29 1.23
C MET A 204 -11.59 9.50 2.16
N LEU A 205 -11.21 10.69 1.71
CA LEU A 205 -11.21 11.88 2.55
C LEU A 205 -12.64 12.31 2.95
N PRO A 206 -13.62 12.41 2.04
CA PRO A 206 -15.01 12.68 2.43
C PRO A 206 -15.54 11.66 3.44
N ALA A 207 -15.26 10.37 3.24
CA ALA A 207 -15.73 9.33 4.14
C ALA A 207 -15.13 9.43 5.56
N LEU A 208 -13.85 9.84 5.66
CA LEU A 208 -13.20 10.10 6.94
C LEU A 208 -13.74 11.35 7.63
N ILE A 209 -14.08 12.40 6.87
CA ILE A 209 -14.70 13.61 7.42
C ILE A 209 -16.10 13.31 7.95
N ASP A 210 -16.90 12.55 7.20
CA ASP A 210 -18.25 12.13 7.59
C ASP A 210 -18.25 11.23 8.85
N ALA A 211 -17.17 10.46 9.06
CA ALA A 211 -16.98 9.67 10.27
C ALA A 211 -16.81 10.55 11.53
N GLY A 212 -16.45 11.83 11.35
CA GLY A 212 -16.51 12.86 12.38
C GLY A 212 -15.72 12.53 13.65
N GLU A 213 -16.35 12.68 14.81
CA GLU A 213 -15.68 12.50 16.10
C GLU A 213 -15.20 11.07 16.35
N SER A 214 -15.79 10.06 15.69
CA SER A 214 -15.39 8.66 15.85
C SER A 214 -13.99 8.35 15.30
N VAL A 215 -13.43 9.25 14.49
CA VAL A 215 -12.08 9.17 13.91
C VAL A 215 -11.32 10.47 14.09
N LYS A 216 -11.63 11.25 15.14
CA LYS A 216 -11.12 12.61 15.34
C LYS A 216 -9.59 12.67 15.23
N ARG A 217 -8.88 11.74 15.85
CA ARG A 217 -7.40 11.68 15.77
C ARG A 217 -6.88 11.52 14.35
N LEU A 218 -7.59 10.78 13.51
CA LEU A 218 -7.25 10.51 12.11
C LEU A 218 -7.49 11.75 11.25
N VAL A 219 -8.65 12.40 11.43
CA VAL A 219 -8.98 13.66 10.76
C VAL A 219 -8.01 14.76 11.14
N ASP A 220 -7.64 14.85 12.43
CA ASP A 220 -6.67 15.83 12.92
C ASP A 220 -5.27 15.57 12.35
N TRP A 221 -4.80 14.32 12.34
CA TRP A 221 -3.52 13.97 11.70
C TRP A 221 -3.48 14.40 10.24
N TYR A 222 -4.56 14.15 9.48
CA TYR A 222 -4.65 14.55 8.09
C TYR A 222 -4.67 16.08 7.92
N ARG A 223 -5.50 16.79 8.70
CA ARG A 223 -5.64 18.25 8.65
C ARG A 223 -4.34 18.98 9.01
N LEU A 224 -3.53 18.43 9.89
CA LEU A 224 -2.27 19.03 10.35
C LEU A 224 -1.09 18.78 9.38
N GLY A 225 -1.37 18.42 8.12
CA GLY A 225 -0.35 18.18 7.11
C GLY A 225 0.35 16.82 7.25
N GLY A 226 -0.28 15.88 7.96
CA GLY A 226 0.24 14.53 8.13
C GLY A 226 0.40 13.79 6.81
N ARG A 227 -0.44 14.13 5.81
CA ARG A 227 -0.33 13.59 4.45
C ARG A 227 1.00 13.98 3.81
N GLU A 228 1.34 15.25 3.72
CA GLU A 228 2.54 15.74 3.03
C GLU A 228 3.82 15.22 3.72
N VAL A 229 3.81 15.19 5.05
CA VAL A 229 4.89 14.58 5.84
C VAL A 229 5.00 13.10 5.53
N PHE A 230 3.87 12.38 5.52
CA PHE A 230 3.85 10.96 5.21
C PHE A 230 4.29 10.68 3.77
N GLU A 231 3.79 11.39 2.76
CA GLU A 231 4.19 11.22 1.36
C GLU A 231 5.70 11.37 1.17
N LYS A 232 6.31 12.36 1.85
CA LYS A 232 7.77 12.55 1.83
C LYS A 232 8.52 11.36 2.43
N TYR A 233 8.16 10.89 3.61
CA TYR A 233 8.87 9.78 4.25
C TYR A 233 8.53 8.41 3.64
N PHE A 234 7.29 8.25 3.20
CA PHE A 234 6.77 7.04 2.56
C PHE A 234 7.42 6.81 1.19
N SER A 235 7.61 7.87 0.40
CA SER A 235 8.34 7.78 -0.87
C SER A 235 9.80 7.37 -0.66
N ILE A 236 10.44 7.83 0.43
CA ILE A 236 11.79 7.40 0.81
C ILE A 236 11.80 5.92 1.21
N ASP A 237 10.92 5.51 2.13
CA ASP A 237 10.83 4.12 2.58
C ASP A 237 10.57 3.14 1.43
N SER A 238 9.61 3.49 0.56
CA SER A 238 9.26 2.69 -0.63
C SER A 238 10.45 2.61 -1.59
N TYR A 239 11.13 3.73 -1.83
CA TYR A 239 12.37 3.73 -2.61
C TYR A 239 13.43 2.82 -1.99
N LEU A 240 13.65 2.89 -0.68
CA LEU A 240 14.65 2.06 0.00
C LEU A 240 14.29 0.57 -0.07
N SER A 241 13.03 0.19 0.11
CA SER A 241 12.59 -1.20 0.06
C SER A 241 12.53 -1.76 -1.36
N GLU A 242 12.13 -0.97 -2.36
CA GLU A 242 11.91 -1.45 -3.73
C GLU A 242 13.11 -1.24 -4.64
N ARG A 243 13.93 -0.21 -4.39
CA ARG A 243 15.03 0.18 -5.28
C ARG A 243 16.41 -0.05 -4.71
N ILE A 244 16.58 -0.13 -3.39
CA ILE A 244 17.88 -0.35 -2.75
C ILE A 244 17.99 -1.76 -2.17
N GLN A 245 17.10 -2.16 -1.28
CA GLN A 245 17.11 -3.46 -0.59
C GLN A 245 17.25 -4.69 -1.52
N PRO A 246 16.57 -4.80 -2.68
CA PRO A 246 16.70 -5.98 -3.52
C PRO A 246 18.00 -6.02 -4.32
N ARG A 247 18.75 -4.91 -4.43
CA ARG A 247 19.91 -4.82 -5.34
C ARG A 247 21.05 -5.80 -5.02
N PRO A 248 21.42 -6.03 -3.75
CA PRO A 248 22.37 -7.08 -3.40
C PRO A 248 21.88 -8.50 -3.69
N LEU A 249 20.55 -8.70 -3.67
CA LEU A 249 19.90 -10.00 -3.83
C LEU A 249 19.61 -10.35 -5.31
N GLU A 250 19.87 -9.42 -6.24
CA GLU A 250 19.79 -9.71 -7.67
C GLU A 250 20.72 -10.88 -8.02
N ARG A 251 20.23 -11.82 -8.84
CA ARG A 251 21.01 -12.97 -9.32
C ARG A 251 22.15 -12.53 -10.23
N VAL A 252 23.27 -13.24 -10.12
CA VAL A 252 24.39 -13.03 -11.03
C VAL A 252 24.10 -13.80 -12.32
N PHE A 253 23.79 -13.08 -13.39
CA PHE A 253 23.30 -13.70 -14.64
C PHE A 253 22.10 -14.64 -14.37
N ASN A 254 22.18 -15.89 -14.83
CA ASN A 254 21.16 -16.92 -14.61
C ASN A 254 21.50 -17.88 -13.46
N GLU A 255 22.46 -17.51 -12.61
CA GLU A 255 22.92 -18.38 -11.54
C GLU A 255 21.93 -18.43 -10.36
N LYS A 256 22.06 -19.47 -9.54
CA LYS A 256 21.23 -19.65 -8.33
C LYS A 256 21.66 -18.79 -7.15
N PHE A 257 22.83 -18.14 -7.24
CA PHE A 257 23.37 -17.26 -6.21
C PHE A 257 23.23 -15.77 -6.59
N SER A 258 23.15 -14.93 -5.58
CA SER A 258 23.03 -13.47 -5.69
C SER A 258 24.38 -12.78 -5.66
N PHE A 259 24.41 -11.49 -5.99
CA PHE A 259 25.63 -10.68 -5.83
C PHE A 259 26.14 -10.69 -4.40
N ARG A 260 25.26 -10.73 -3.40
CA ARG A 260 25.62 -10.74 -1.97
C ARG A 260 26.38 -12.01 -1.59
N ASP A 261 25.99 -13.16 -2.16
CA ASP A 261 26.56 -14.46 -1.81
C ASP A 261 28.02 -14.60 -2.23
N ILE A 262 28.40 -13.91 -3.31
CA ILE A 262 29.74 -13.98 -3.88
C ILE A 262 30.51 -12.66 -3.75
N TYR A 263 30.01 -11.72 -2.94
CA TYR A 263 30.62 -10.40 -2.84
C TYR A 263 31.94 -10.46 -2.09
N VAL A 264 33.02 -10.06 -2.77
CA VAL A 264 34.32 -9.83 -2.15
C VAL A 264 34.61 -8.33 -2.16
N PRO A 265 34.90 -7.71 -1.00
CA PRO A 265 35.20 -6.28 -0.92
C PRO A 265 36.34 -5.88 -1.85
N LEU A 266 36.14 -4.79 -2.59
CA LEU A 266 37.08 -4.38 -3.63
C LEU A 266 38.28 -3.65 -3.04
N LYS A 267 39.47 -3.97 -3.54
CA LYS A 267 40.69 -3.20 -3.32
C LYS A 267 40.95 -2.31 -4.54
N ALA A 268 41.29 -1.05 -4.31
CA ALA A 268 41.68 -0.10 -5.34
C ALA A 268 43.06 0.48 -5.06
N GLN A 269 43.83 0.71 -6.12
CA GLN A 269 45.04 1.50 -6.04
C GLN A 269 44.66 2.99 -6.09
N LEU A 270 45.28 3.80 -5.25
CA LEU A 270 45.13 5.25 -5.33
C LEU A 270 45.83 5.77 -6.59
N ILE A 271 45.34 6.89 -7.12
CA ILE A 271 45.90 7.51 -8.31
C ILE A 271 46.49 8.87 -7.96
N GLN A 272 47.60 9.19 -8.61
CA GLN A 272 48.22 10.51 -8.53
C GLN A 272 47.46 11.50 -9.42
N LYS A 273 47.78 12.80 -9.32
CA LYS A 273 47.11 13.86 -10.09
C LYS A 273 47.23 13.70 -11.61
N ASN A 274 48.27 13.01 -12.07
CA ASN A 274 48.50 12.69 -13.47
C ASN A 274 47.66 11.48 -13.96
N GLY A 275 46.86 10.85 -13.09
CA GLY A 275 46.04 9.69 -13.42
C GLY A 275 46.75 8.35 -13.30
N GLU A 276 48.07 8.35 -13.01
CA GLU A 276 48.86 7.13 -12.85
C GLU A 276 48.67 6.49 -11.47
N PRO A 277 48.79 5.15 -11.36
CA PRO A 277 48.72 4.46 -10.08
C PRO A 277 49.83 4.91 -9.14
N ASP A 278 49.46 5.25 -7.91
CA ASP A 278 50.42 5.58 -6.87
C ASP A 278 50.95 4.29 -6.22
N LEU A 279 52.01 3.70 -6.79
CA LEU A 279 52.55 2.40 -6.35
C LEU A 279 53.23 2.44 -4.98
N GLU A 280 53.52 3.63 -4.45
CA GLU A 280 54.11 3.79 -3.12
C GLU A 280 53.07 3.59 -2.00
N GLN A 281 51.79 3.77 -2.32
CA GLN A 281 50.69 3.56 -1.36
C GLN A 281 50.13 2.15 -1.45
N SER A 282 49.77 1.58 -0.31
CA SER A 282 49.09 0.28 -0.29
C SER A 282 47.67 0.39 -0.86
N PRO A 283 47.18 -0.63 -1.60
CA PRO A 283 45.80 -0.65 -2.05
C PRO A 283 44.80 -0.47 -0.90
N VAL A 284 43.81 0.38 -1.11
CA VAL A 284 42.75 0.66 -0.13
C VAL A 284 41.54 -0.22 -0.37
N GLN A 285 40.88 -0.69 0.69
CA GLN A 285 39.56 -1.31 0.57
C GLN A 285 38.50 -0.21 0.38
N ILE A 286 37.82 -0.22 -0.76
CA ILE A 286 36.97 0.90 -1.20
C ILE A 286 35.81 1.13 -0.22
N GLU A 287 35.22 0.07 0.33
CA GLU A 287 34.11 0.15 1.27
C GLU A 287 34.53 0.86 2.56
N GLN A 288 35.67 0.47 3.14
CA GLN A 288 36.19 1.12 4.35
C GLN A 288 36.49 2.59 4.08
N TRP A 289 37.12 2.88 2.94
CA TRP A 289 37.42 4.25 2.56
C TRP A 289 36.15 5.09 2.39
N ALA A 290 35.13 4.58 1.72
CA ALA A 290 33.84 5.25 1.56
C ALA A 290 33.13 5.47 2.90
N ARG A 291 33.19 4.51 3.84
CA ARG A 291 32.64 4.66 5.21
C ARG A 291 33.35 5.76 5.99
N GLN A 292 34.69 5.79 5.94
CA GLN A 292 35.49 6.81 6.60
C GLN A 292 35.21 8.20 6.01
N LEU A 293 35.03 8.30 4.69
CA LEU A 293 34.66 9.54 4.04
C LEU A 293 33.27 10.01 4.50
N LEU A 294 32.29 9.11 4.56
CA LEU A 294 30.92 9.42 4.95
C LEU A 294 30.82 9.90 6.42
N ASN A 295 31.65 9.35 7.31
CA ASN A 295 31.56 9.60 8.75
C ASN A 295 32.51 10.67 9.29
N ASN A 296 33.35 11.27 8.44
CA ASN A 296 34.27 12.31 8.86
C ASN A 296 33.60 13.70 8.72
N GLY A 297 33.36 14.36 9.85
CA GLY A 297 32.57 15.59 9.97
C GLY A 297 33.22 16.86 9.41
N GLU A 298 34.50 16.84 9.03
CA GLU A 298 35.25 18.05 8.64
C GLU A 298 35.15 18.44 7.16
N LYS A 299 34.48 17.63 6.31
CA LYS A 299 34.36 17.96 4.86
C LYS A 299 32.94 17.70 4.37
N GLY A 300 32.20 18.79 4.16
CA GLY A 300 30.78 18.80 3.80
C GLY A 300 30.45 18.33 2.38
N ASP A 301 31.42 18.40 1.46
CA ASP A 301 31.25 17.96 0.07
C ASP A 301 32.37 17.00 -0.32
N ARG A 302 32.07 15.70 -0.39
CA ARG A 302 33.04 14.66 -0.75
C ARG A 302 32.57 13.95 -2.01
N VAL A 303 33.36 14.06 -3.08
CA VAL A 303 33.18 13.27 -4.29
C VAL A 303 34.27 12.20 -4.33
N LEU A 304 33.86 10.94 -4.44
CA LEU A 304 34.75 9.80 -4.61
C LEU A 304 34.70 9.34 -6.06
N PHE A 305 35.82 9.45 -6.77
CA PHE A 305 35.97 8.94 -8.13
C PHE A 305 36.57 7.53 -8.09
N ILE A 306 35.83 6.55 -8.60
CA ILE A 306 36.30 5.16 -8.71
C ILE A 306 36.35 4.80 -10.19
N GLN A 307 37.56 4.55 -10.69
CA GLN A 307 37.79 4.12 -12.07
C GLN A 307 38.22 2.65 -12.14
N GLY A 308 37.98 2.04 -13.29
CA GLY A 308 38.38 0.66 -13.56
C GLY A 308 37.74 0.14 -14.84
N GLY A 309 38.35 -0.86 -15.46
CA GLY A 309 37.84 -1.46 -16.70
C GLY A 309 36.45 -2.09 -16.57
N PRO A 310 35.85 -2.52 -17.69
CA PRO A 310 34.62 -3.32 -17.70
C PRO A 310 34.77 -4.57 -16.80
N GLY A 311 33.68 -4.96 -16.12
CA GLY A 311 33.68 -6.16 -15.28
C GLY A 311 34.40 -6.06 -13.93
N ARG A 312 35.08 -4.94 -13.61
CA ARG A 312 35.83 -4.76 -12.34
C ARG A 312 34.96 -4.55 -11.08
N GLY A 313 33.66 -4.84 -11.12
CA GLY A 313 32.80 -4.79 -9.94
C GLY A 313 32.26 -3.42 -9.51
N LYS A 314 32.58 -2.31 -10.20
CA LYS A 314 32.13 -0.94 -9.84
C LYS A 314 30.62 -0.84 -9.55
N SER A 315 29.80 -1.36 -10.45
CA SER A 315 28.34 -1.32 -10.30
C SER A 315 27.85 -2.19 -9.14
N VAL A 316 28.54 -3.30 -8.84
CA VAL A 316 28.19 -4.20 -7.73
C VAL A 316 28.56 -3.55 -6.40
N PHE A 317 29.73 -2.91 -6.33
CA PHE A 317 30.14 -2.10 -5.18
C PHE A 317 29.08 -1.06 -4.82
N CYS A 318 28.59 -0.26 -5.78
CA CYS A 318 27.56 0.74 -5.50
C CYS A 318 26.26 0.13 -4.95
N ARG A 319 25.87 -1.06 -5.42
CA ARG A 319 24.67 -1.77 -4.92
C ARG A 319 24.85 -2.25 -3.48
N MET A 320 26.00 -2.85 -3.18
CA MET A 320 26.33 -3.33 -1.83
C MET A 320 26.45 -2.17 -0.85
N PHE A 321 27.16 -1.11 -1.25
CA PHE A 321 27.37 0.05 -0.41
C PHE A 321 26.07 0.80 -0.16
N ALA A 322 25.22 0.98 -1.17
CA ALA A 322 23.91 1.60 -1.00
C ALA A 322 23.02 0.83 -0.02
N ASP A 323 22.99 -0.51 -0.10
CA ASP A 323 22.23 -1.31 0.86
C ASP A 323 22.85 -1.26 2.28
N TRP A 324 24.18 -1.20 2.39
CA TRP A 324 24.84 -0.99 3.68
C TRP A 324 24.44 0.35 4.31
N VAL A 325 24.43 1.45 3.55
CA VAL A 325 23.97 2.77 4.03
C VAL A 325 22.50 2.70 4.45
N ARG A 326 21.63 2.05 3.67
CA ARG A 326 20.22 1.83 4.04
C ARG A 326 20.07 1.12 5.39
N GLN A 327 20.90 0.12 5.66
CA GLN A 327 20.80 -0.69 6.88
C GLN A 327 21.42 -0.03 8.12
N HIS A 328 22.49 0.74 7.96
CA HIS A 328 23.33 1.19 9.10
C HIS A 328 23.40 2.70 9.27
N GLU A 329 23.19 3.48 8.21
CA GLU A 329 23.39 4.93 8.22
C GLU A 329 22.09 5.71 7.99
N HIS A 330 21.03 5.09 7.47
CA HIS A 330 19.70 5.72 7.42
C HIS A 330 19.11 5.83 8.84
N PRO A 331 18.48 6.95 9.24
CA PRO A 331 18.11 8.11 8.42
C PRO A 331 19.14 9.24 8.32
N ARG A 332 20.31 9.13 8.95
CA ARG A 332 21.38 10.13 8.86
C ARG A 332 21.85 10.33 7.41
N TRP A 333 21.95 9.23 6.65
CA TRP A 333 22.24 9.23 5.23
C TRP A 333 21.23 8.36 4.47
N THR A 334 20.66 8.90 3.39
CA THR A 334 19.74 8.17 2.51
C THR A 334 20.45 7.87 1.19
N PRO A 335 20.70 6.59 0.85
CA PRO A 335 21.40 6.25 -0.38
C PRO A 335 20.52 6.54 -1.59
N ILE A 336 21.07 7.16 -2.63
CA ILE A 336 20.40 7.34 -3.94
C ILE A 336 21.27 6.72 -5.03
N LEU A 337 20.78 5.64 -5.65
CA LEU A 337 21.46 4.96 -6.74
C LEU A 337 21.01 5.54 -8.09
N ILE A 338 21.90 6.28 -8.75
CA ILE A 338 21.67 6.87 -10.07
C ILE A 338 22.45 6.08 -11.12
N ARG A 339 21.75 5.63 -12.17
CA ARG A 339 22.38 5.05 -13.36
C ARG A 339 22.58 6.18 -14.37
N LEU A 340 23.82 6.62 -14.55
CA LEU A 340 24.11 7.80 -15.40
C LEU A 340 23.60 7.65 -16.84
N ARG A 341 23.61 6.43 -17.40
CA ARG A 341 23.05 6.14 -18.74
C ARG A 341 21.56 6.42 -18.88
N ASP A 342 20.82 6.38 -17.77
CA ASP A 342 19.36 6.59 -17.75
C ASP A 342 19.04 8.09 -17.65
N VAL A 343 20.05 8.95 -17.45
CA VAL A 343 19.89 10.40 -17.33
C VAL A 343 20.19 11.08 -18.66
N ARG A 344 19.15 11.27 -19.48
CA ARG A 344 19.26 11.85 -20.83
C ARG A 344 19.59 13.35 -20.87
N THR A 345 19.50 14.05 -19.74
CA THR A 345 19.51 15.54 -19.69
C THR A 345 20.77 16.15 -19.06
N LEU A 346 21.70 15.35 -18.51
CA LEU A 346 22.87 15.88 -17.77
C LEU A 346 23.90 16.60 -18.67
N GLU A 347 23.87 16.35 -19.97
CA GLU A 347 24.84 16.91 -20.93
C GLU A 347 24.81 18.45 -20.99
N LYS A 348 23.65 19.07 -20.73
CA LYS A 348 23.51 20.54 -20.78
C LYS A 348 23.95 21.25 -19.49
N THR A 349 24.02 20.55 -18.35
CA THR A 349 24.21 21.18 -17.03
C THR A 349 25.58 20.88 -16.42
N LEU A 350 26.18 19.72 -16.69
CA LEU A 350 27.51 19.35 -16.17
C LEU A 350 28.69 19.99 -16.92
N ARG A 351 28.45 20.74 -18.01
CA ARG A 351 29.53 21.41 -18.75
C ARG A 351 30.12 22.62 -18.01
N LYS A 352 29.41 23.18 -17.02
CA LYS A 352 29.84 24.41 -16.33
C LYS A 352 30.87 24.22 -15.19
N PRO A 353 30.96 23.10 -14.45
CA PRO A 353 31.99 22.98 -13.41
C PRO A 353 33.35 22.47 -13.92
N CYS A 354 33.41 21.80 -15.07
CA CYS A 354 34.66 21.15 -15.54
C CYS A 354 35.56 22.05 -16.41
N GLU A 355 35.15 23.28 -16.73
CA GLU A 355 36.00 24.27 -17.45
C GLU A 355 36.83 25.16 -16.51
N LYS A 356 36.80 24.89 -15.19
CA LYS A 356 37.63 25.60 -14.20
C LYS A 356 38.27 24.62 -13.22
N LEU A 357 39.19 23.79 -13.71
CA LEU A 357 40.29 23.20 -12.94
C LEU A 357 41.55 23.18 -13.79
#